data_AF-A0A554GM26-F1
#
_entry.id   AF-A0A554GM26-F1
#
_cell.length_a   1.000
_cell.length_b   1.000
_cell.length_c   1.000
_cell.angle_alpha   90.00
_cell.angle_beta   90.00
_cell.angle_gamma   90.00
#
_symmetry.space_group_name_H-M   'P 1'
#
loop_
_entity.id
_entity.type
_entity.pdbx_description
1 polymer ?
#
loop_
_entity_poly.entity_id
_entity_poly.type
_entity_poly.pdbx_seq_one_letter_code
_entity_poly.pdbx_strand_id
1 'polypeptide(L)'
;MKTMMRTTWALVLALPTMALAQPAAQEPGARDPDRMARAEQRQRLRQVLELADTLELDSAQALKMDETLRQFEDRRRPLREQVRDSARILQRASRGDSAAQAQVDAAAQRIFDARERITVLDREMYQALAKDLPPQKRARLAVVLARSEGAKWMKARGGKGPHDD
;
A
#
# COMPACT_ATOMS: atom_id res chain seq x y z
N MET A 1 16.29 80.20 -20.01
CA MET A 1 17.09 80.82 -18.93
C MET A 1 16.41 80.50 -17.60
N LYS A 2 17.16 79.92 -16.62
CA LYS A 2 16.86 79.81 -15.17
C LYS A 2 15.57 79.04 -14.79
N THR A 3 15.50 78.11 -13.83
CA THR A 3 16.28 77.72 -12.64
C THR A 3 15.74 76.33 -12.22
N MET A 4 16.55 75.31 -11.96
CA MET A 4 17.27 74.97 -10.71
C MET A 4 16.45 74.12 -9.70
N MET A 5 17.11 73.05 -9.27
CA MET A 5 16.75 71.95 -8.35
C MET A 5 16.10 72.37 -7.03
N ARG A 6 15.22 71.52 -6.47
CA ARG A 6 15.08 71.30 -5.01
C ARG A 6 14.68 69.87 -4.65
N THR A 7 15.47 69.32 -3.74
CA THR A 7 15.43 68.08 -2.96
C THR A 7 14.27 68.05 -1.94
N THR A 8 13.67 66.87 -1.69
CA THR A 8 13.24 66.45 -0.33
C THR A 8 12.88 64.96 -0.26
N TRP A 9 13.31 64.33 0.82
CA TRP A 9 13.10 62.94 1.23
C TRP A 9 11.68 62.68 1.76
N ALA A 10 11.18 61.44 1.64
CA ALA A 10 10.25 60.87 2.62
C ALA A 10 10.30 59.33 2.60
N LEU A 11 10.81 58.79 3.70
CA LEU A 11 10.77 57.41 4.15
C LEU A 11 9.30 57.01 4.42
N VAL A 12 8.79 55.93 3.82
CA VAL A 12 7.49 55.35 4.22
C VAL A 12 7.62 53.84 4.42
N LEU A 13 7.65 53.51 5.71
CA LEU A 13 7.07 52.36 6.40
C LEU A 13 7.27 50.93 5.86
N ALA A 14 7.98 50.20 6.72
CA ALA A 14 7.97 48.75 6.88
C ALA A 14 6.54 48.16 6.89
N LEU A 15 6.33 47.11 6.09
CA LEU A 15 5.29 46.12 6.30
C LEU A 15 5.97 44.78 6.62
N PRO A 16 5.64 44.14 7.75
CA PRO A 16 6.23 42.87 8.14
C PRO A 16 5.69 41.79 7.21
N THR A 17 6.60 41.12 6.51
CA THR A 17 6.32 39.89 5.77
C THR A 17 6.03 38.78 6.79
N MET A 18 4.77 38.67 7.22
CA MET A 18 4.26 37.42 7.77
C MET A 18 4.18 36.41 6.62
N ALA A 19 5.34 35.80 6.34
CA ALA A 19 5.43 34.55 5.61
C ALA A 19 4.77 33.48 6.48
N LEU A 20 3.45 33.38 6.37
CA LEU A 20 2.70 32.20 6.77
C LEU A 20 3.40 30.99 6.15
N ALA A 21 3.98 30.16 7.02
CA ALA A 21 4.44 28.83 6.70
C ALA A 21 3.24 28.03 6.17
N GLN A 22 2.99 28.15 4.86
CA GLN A 22 2.13 27.22 4.16
C GLN A 22 2.87 25.88 4.19
N PRO A 23 2.30 24.82 4.80
CA PRO A 23 2.85 23.48 4.63
C PRO A 23 2.89 23.23 3.12
N ALA A 24 4.08 22.93 2.61
CA ALA A 24 4.30 22.66 1.19
C ALA A 24 3.19 21.73 0.70
N ALA A 25 2.48 22.17 -0.34
CA ALA A 25 1.44 21.41 -0.98
C ALA A 25 2.02 20.03 -1.33
N GLN A 26 1.59 19.02 -0.58
CA GLN A 26 2.02 17.65 -0.76
C GLN A 26 1.58 17.21 -2.15
N GLU A 27 2.54 16.81 -3.00
CA GLU A 27 2.25 16.40 -4.38
C GLU A 27 1.11 15.37 -4.39
N PRO A 28 0.09 15.54 -5.26
CA PRO A 28 -1.00 14.59 -5.40
C PRO A 28 -0.46 13.28 -5.97
N GLY A 29 -0.01 12.39 -5.08
CA GLY A 29 0.67 11.14 -5.44
C GLY A 29 1.72 10.67 -4.43
N ALA A 30 2.24 11.56 -3.57
CA ALA A 30 3.17 11.20 -2.51
C ALA A 30 2.45 10.41 -1.41
N ARG A 31 2.56 9.08 -1.47
CA ARG A 31 1.90 8.15 -0.55
C ARG A 31 2.62 8.20 0.80
N ASP A 32 1.93 8.74 1.81
CA ASP A 32 2.41 8.77 3.19
C ASP A 32 2.60 7.32 3.72
N PRO A 33 3.83 6.92 4.08
CA PRO A 33 4.12 5.58 4.60
C PRO A 33 3.32 5.26 5.85
N ASP A 34 3.01 6.26 6.69
CA ASP A 34 2.24 6.08 7.92
C ASP A 34 0.77 5.74 7.61
N ARG A 35 0.20 6.32 6.54
CA ARG A 35 -1.16 5.97 6.10
C ARG A 35 -1.23 4.53 5.60
N MET A 36 -0.20 4.06 4.90
CA MET A 36 -0.15 2.67 4.44
C MET A 36 -0.03 1.70 5.61
N ALA A 37 0.87 1.97 6.55
CA ALA A 37 1.07 1.14 7.73
C ALA A 37 -0.22 1.02 8.57
N ARG A 38 -0.94 2.13 8.76
CA ARG A 38 -2.24 2.12 9.45
C ARG A 38 -3.30 1.32 8.69
N ALA A 39 -3.33 1.40 7.37
CA ALA A 39 -4.27 0.63 6.55
C ALA A 39 -3.98 -0.87 6.64
N GLU A 40 -2.70 -1.27 6.58
CA GLU A 40 -2.27 -2.66 6.75
C GLU A 40 -2.62 -3.20 8.14
N GLN A 41 -2.38 -2.41 9.19
CA GLN A 41 -2.75 -2.78 10.56
C GLN A 41 -4.26 -2.98 10.71
N ARG A 42 -5.09 -2.09 10.15
CA ARG A 42 -6.55 -2.23 10.17
C ARG A 42 -7.02 -3.47 9.42
N GLN A 43 -6.38 -3.78 8.28
CA GLN A 43 -6.71 -4.98 7.52
C GLN A 43 -6.35 -6.25 8.30
N ARG A 44 -5.19 -6.28 8.95
CA ARG A 44 -4.76 -7.41 9.79
C ARG A 44 -5.73 -7.63 10.94
N LEU A 45 -6.09 -6.57 11.67
CA LEU A 45 -7.04 -6.67 12.77
C LEU A 45 -8.39 -7.24 12.31
N ARG A 46 -8.91 -6.75 11.17
CA ARG A 46 -10.15 -7.29 10.59
C ARG A 46 -10.02 -8.78 10.24
N GLN A 47 -8.90 -9.18 9.63
CA GLN A 47 -8.66 -10.56 9.27
C GLN A 47 -8.58 -11.47 10.50
N VAL A 48 -7.92 -11.04 11.57
CA VAL A 48 -7.85 -11.78 12.83
C VAL A 48 -9.22 -11.90 13.46
N LEU A 49 -10.02 -10.82 13.49
CA LEU A 49 -11.38 -10.85 14.02
C LEU A 49 -12.29 -11.77 13.22
N GLU A 50 -12.24 -11.72 11.88
CA GLU A 50 -12.98 -12.63 11.00
C GLU A 50 -12.60 -14.09 11.24
N LEU A 51 -11.30 -14.38 11.40
CA LEU A 51 -10.82 -15.72 11.68
C LEU A 51 -11.19 -16.19 13.10
N ALA A 52 -11.10 -15.31 14.10
CA ALA A 52 -11.47 -15.63 15.46
C ALA A 52 -12.96 -15.97 15.58
N ASP A 53 -13.82 -15.19 14.92
CA ASP A 53 -15.25 -15.44 14.85
C ASP A 53 -15.56 -16.74 14.10
N THR A 54 -15.04 -16.90 12.88
CA THR A 54 -15.36 -18.06 12.02
C THR A 54 -14.84 -19.38 12.61
N LEU A 55 -13.69 -19.35 13.27
CA LEU A 55 -13.06 -20.52 13.85
C LEU A 55 -13.42 -20.68 15.33
N GLU A 56 -14.26 -19.80 15.90
CA GLU A 56 -14.65 -19.82 17.32
C GLU A 56 -13.41 -19.97 18.21
N LEU A 57 -12.43 -19.09 18.02
CA LEU A 57 -11.16 -19.12 18.75
C LEU A 57 -11.32 -18.43 20.09
N ASP A 58 -10.66 -18.97 21.11
CA ASP A 58 -10.44 -18.25 22.34
C ASP A 58 -9.40 -17.12 22.16
N SER A 59 -9.29 -16.24 23.17
CA SER A 59 -8.36 -15.11 23.13
C SER A 59 -6.90 -15.51 22.95
N ALA A 60 -6.47 -16.63 23.53
CA ALA A 60 -5.08 -17.09 23.43
C ALA A 60 -4.77 -17.63 22.03
N GLN A 61 -5.70 -18.38 21.45
CA GLN A 61 -5.64 -18.88 20.08
C GLN A 61 -5.65 -17.74 19.06
N ALA A 62 -6.49 -16.72 19.26
CA ALA A 62 -6.56 -15.54 18.40
C ALA A 62 -5.25 -14.73 18.45
N LEU A 63 -4.63 -14.57 19.62
CA LEU A 63 -3.34 -13.89 19.76
C LEU A 63 -2.21 -14.63 19.01
N LYS A 64 -2.13 -15.95 19.17
CA LYS A 64 -1.15 -16.78 18.44
C LYS A 64 -1.36 -16.69 16.92
N MET A 65 -2.61 -16.62 16.48
CA MET A 65 -2.97 -16.44 15.07
C MET A 65 -2.52 -15.06 14.55
N ASP A 66 -2.75 -13.97 15.28
CA ASP A 66 -2.28 -12.61 14.89
C ASP A 66 -0.76 -12.57 14.76
N GLU A 67 -0.03 -13.17 15.71
CA GLU A 67 1.43 -13.23 15.65
C GLU A 67 1.92 -13.97 14.41
N THR A 68 1.33 -15.14 14.12
CA THR A 68 1.69 -15.91 12.93
C THR A 68 1.37 -15.14 11.66
N LEU A 69 0.17 -14.55 11.55
CA LEU A 69 -0.22 -13.71 10.41
C LEU A 69 0.75 -12.53 10.22
N ARG A 70 1.17 -11.89 11.31
CA ARG A 70 2.13 -10.78 11.26
C ARG A 70 3.47 -11.20 10.68
N GLN A 71 4.02 -12.33 11.11
CA GLN A 71 5.29 -12.85 10.59
C GLN A 71 5.24 -13.10 9.07
N PHE A 72 4.14 -13.68 8.58
CA PHE A 72 3.96 -13.90 7.14
C PHE A 72 3.71 -12.59 6.37
N GLU A 73 3.00 -11.64 6.96
CA GLU A 73 2.76 -10.34 6.34
C GLU A 73 4.06 -9.53 6.17
N ASP A 74 4.94 -9.57 7.18
CA ASP A 74 6.27 -8.95 7.13
C ASP A 74 7.13 -9.56 6.02
N ARG A 75 7.04 -10.89 5.81
CA ARG A 75 7.72 -11.60 4.70
C ARG A 75 7.11 -11.26 3.33
N ARG A 76 5.79 -11.02 3.25
CA ARG A 76 5.09 -10.67 2.00
C ARG A 76 5.32 -9.23 1.57
N ARG A 77 5.55 -8.31 2.52
CA ARG A 77 5.71 -6.87 2.25
C ARG A 77 6.74 -6.57 1.15
N PRO A 78 8.00 -7.04 1.22
CA PRO A 78 9.00 -6.74 0.18
C PRO A 78 8.61 -7.30 -1.19
N LEU A 79 7.95 -8.46 -1.25
CA LEU A 79 7.47 -9.05 -2.50
C LEU A 79 6.36 -8.20 -3.13
N ARG A 80 5.45 -7.65 -2.33
CA ARG A 80 4.39 -6.75 -2.82
C ARG A 80 4.96 -5.42 -3.29
N GLU A 81 5.99 -4.91 -2.63
CA GLU A 81 6.72 -3.72 -3.08
C GLU A 81 7.38 -3.99 -4.44
N GLN A 82 8.07 -5.12 -4.59
CA GLN A 82 8.67 -5.53 -5.86
C GLN A 82 7.64 -5.62 -7.00
N VAL A 83 6.45 -6.19 -6.73
CA VAL A 83 5.35 -6.24 -7.70
C VAL A 83 4.86 -4.83 -8.05
N ARG A 84 4.70 -3.94 -7.06
CA ARG A 84 4.25 -2.57 -7.28
C ARG A 84 5.25 -1.77 -8.12
N ASP A 85 6.53 -1.86 -7.82
CA ASP A 85 7.57 -1.11 -8.54
C ASP A 85 7.73 -1.62 -9.97
N SER A 86 7.67 -2.94 -10.16
CA SER A 86 7.67 -3.54 -11.50
C SER A 86 6.41 -3.14 -12.30
N ALA A 87 5.24 -3.10 -11.66
CA ALA A 87 4.01 -2.64 -12.30
C ALA A 87 4.07 -1.15 -12.70
N ARG A 88 4.74 -0.29 -11.92
CA ARG A 88 4.99 1.11 -12.30
C ARG A 88 5.86 1.22 -13.54
N ILE A 89 6.89 0.37 -13.67
CA ILE A 89 7.73 0.31 -14.88
C ILE A 89 6.87 -0.06 -16.08
N LEU A 90 6.07 -1.13 -15.97
CA LEU A 90 5.16 -1.54 -17.05
C LEU A 90 4.15 -0.46 -17.43
N GLN A 91 3.59 0.26 -16.44
CA GLN A 91 2.67 1.36 -16.69
C GLN A 91 3.34 2.57 -17.37
N ARG A 92 4.61 2.86 -17.06
CA ARG A 92 5.38 3.90 -17.76
C ARG A 92 5.70 3.48 -19.19
N ALA A 93 6.15 2.23 -19.38
CA ALA A 93 6.41 1.68 -20.69
C ALA A 93 5.16 1.69 -21.58
N SER A 94 3.99 1.35 -21.03
CA SER A 94 2.72 1.40 -21.76
C SER A 94 2.29 2.81 -22.14
N ARG A 95 2.86 3.85 -21.53
CA ARG A 95 2.64 5.26 -21.88
C ARG A 95 3.70 5.81 -22.85
N GLY A 96 4.66 4.98 -23.29
CA GLY A 96 5.68 5.38 -24.25
C GLY A 96 7.02 5.87 -23.65
N ASP A 97 7.25 5.70 -22.34
CA ASP A 97 8.55 6.01 -21.72
C ASP A 97 9.63 5.05 -22.23
N SER A 98 10.55 5.56 -23.06
CA SER A 98 11.61 4.77 -23.71
C SER A 98 12.58 4.14 -22.71
N ALA A 99 12.86 4.79 -21.57
CA ALA A 99 13.71 4.24 -20.52
C ALA A 99 13.03 3.08 -19.78
N ALA A 100 11.69 3.10 -19.69
CA ALA A 100 10.90 2.01 -19.13
C ALA A 100 10.67 0.87 -20.14
N GLN A 101 10.57 1.17 -21.44
CA GLN A 101 10.40 0.17 -22.51
C GLN A 101 11.54 -0.86 -22.53
N ALA A 102 12.79 -0.43 -22.31
CA ALA A 102 13.94 -1.34 -22.21
C ALA A 102 13.87 -2.31 -21.01
N GLN A 103 12.96 -2.07 -20.05
CA GLN A 103 12.84 -2.85 -18.82
C GLN A 103 11.57 -3.72 -18.77
N VAL A 104 10.76 -3.76 -19.84
CA VAL A 104 9.45 -4.41 -19.85
C VAL A 104 9.55 -5.90 -19.48
N ASP A 105 10.38 -6.66 -20.18
CA ASP A 105 10.49 -8.10 -19.96
C ASP A 105 11.03 -8.42 -18.57
N ALA A 106 12.04 -7.68 -18.11
CA ALA A 106 12.59 -7.83 -16.77
C ALA A 106 11.56 -7.49 -15.68
N ALA A 107 10.75 -6.44 -15.88
CA ALA A 107 9.69 -6.08 -14.94
C ALA A 107 8.55 -7.11 -14.93
N ALA A 108 8.18 -7.66 -16.08
CA ALA A 108 7.20 -8.73 -16.18
C ALA A 108 7.68 -9.99 -15.42
N GLN A 109 8.93 -10.41 -15.64
CA GLN A 109 9.50 -11.58 -14.96
C GLN A 109 9.52 -11.40 -13.44
N ARG A 110 9.95 -10.23 -12.94
CA ARG A 110 9.94 -9.92 -11.49
C ARG A 110 8.54 -10.04 -10.87
N ILE A 111 7.49 -9.67 -11.60
CA ILE A 111 6.11 -9.82 -11.12
C ILE A 111 5.72 -11.29 -11.00
N PHE A 112 6.07 -12.11 -12.00
CA PHE A 112 5.76 -13.54 -11.98
C PHE A 112 6.49 -14.24 -10.83
N ASP A 113 7.79 -14.01 -10.70
CA ASP A 113 8.62 -14.60 -9.64
C ASP A 113 8.11 -14.19 -8.24
N ALA A 114 7.78 -12.91 -8.05
CA ALA A 114 7.27 -12.42 -6.78
C ALA A 114 5.89 -13.03 -6.43
N ARG A 115 5.01 -13.24 -7.42
CA ARG A 115 3.71 -13.89 -7.23
C ARG A 115 3.85 -15.37 -6.89
N GLU A 116 4.79 -16.07 -7.52
CA GLU A 116 5.10 -17.45 -7.18
C GLU A 116 5.56 -17.56 -5.73
N ARG A 117 6.49 -16.72 -5.30
CA ARG A 117 6.96 -16.66 -3.91
C ARG A 117 5.84 -16.34 -2.93
N ILE A 118 4.93 -15.41 -3.27
CA ILE A 118 3.76 -15.11 -2.44
C ILE A 118 2.86 -16.35 -2.31
N THR A 119 2.65 -17.10 -3.40
CA THR A 119 1.83 -18.31 -3.38
C THR A 119 2.44 -19.39 -2.49
N VAL A 120 3.77 -19.54 -2.50
CA VAL A 120 4.48 -20.44 -1.58
C VAL A 120 4.28 -19.98 -0.12
N LEU A 121 4.43 -18.69 0.16
CA LEU A 121 4.18 -18.14 1.49
C LEU A 121 2.73 -18.35 1.97
N ASP A 122 1.74 -18.21 1.08
CA ASP A 122 0.34 -18.43 1.43
C ASP A 122 0.08 -19.90 1.81
N ARG A 123 0.75 -20.86 1.17
CA ARG A 123 0.70 -22.28 1.55
C ARG A 123 1.37 -22.56 2.89
N GLU A 124 2.57 -22.01 3.11
CA GLU A 124 3.29 -22.11 4.39
C GLU A 124 2.46 -21.52 5.54
N MET A 125 1.84 -20.36 5.30
CA MET A 125 0.96 -19.69 6.26
C MET A 125 -0.23 -20.59 6.61
N TYR A 126 -0.94 -21.14 5.63
CA TYR A 126 -2.03 -22.07 5.91
C TYR A 126 -1.57 -23.24 6.79
N GLN A 127 -0.43 -23.87 6.47
CA GLN A 127 0.11 -24.98 7.26
C GLN A 127 0.45 -24.57 8.69
N ALA A 128 1.05 -23.39 8.88
CA ALA A 128 1.38 -22.85 10.19
C ALA A 128 0.14 -22.60 11.04
N LEU A 129 -0.90 -21.98 10.47
CA LEU A 129 -2.16 -21.71 11.14
C LEU A 129 -2.97 -22.99 11.41
N ALA A 130 -2.88 -23.98 10.51
CA ALA A 130 -3.65 -25.22 10.60
C ALA A 130 -3.06 -26.26 11.55
N LYS A 131 -1.78 -26.13 11.94
CA LYS A 131 -1.03 -27.15 12.70
C LYS A 131 -1.74 -27.61 13.97
N ASP A 132 -2.28 -26.66 14.73
CA ASP A 132 -2.89 -26.91 16.04
C ASP A 132 -4.43 -26.88 16.01
N LEU A 133 -5.04 -26.82 14.81
CA LEU A 133 -6.48 -26.74 14.65
C LEU A 133 -7.10 -28.13 14.41
N PRO A 134 -8.26 -28.43 15.00
CA PRO A 134 -9.01 -29.64 14.68
C PRO A 134 -9.46 -29.64 13.20
N PRO A 135 -9.69 -30.81 12.58
CA PRO A 135 -10.00 -30.93 11.15
C PRO A 135 -11.14 -30.02 10.66
N GLN A 136 -12.20 -29.87 11.46
CA GLN A 136 -13.33 -29.01 11.13
C GLN A 136 -12.93 -27.53 11.04
N LYS A 137 -12.16 -27.02 12.02
CA LYS A 137 -11.65 -25.64 12.01
C LYS A 137 -10.64 -25.44 10.87
N ARG A 138 -9.81 -26.43 10.54
CA ARG A 138 -8.91 -26.37 9.37
C ARG A 138 -9.65 -26.20 8.05
N ALA A 139 -10.80 -26.86 7.89
CA ALA A 139 -11.64 -26.71 6.70
C ALA A 139 -12.23 -25.29 6.62
N ARG A 140 -12.78 -24.78 7.73
CA ARG A 140 -13.27 -23.40 7.82
C ARG A 140 -12.17 -22.38 7.50
N LEU A 141 -10.96 -22.58 8.01
CA LEU A 141 -9.80 -21.73 7.72
C LEU A 141 -9.50 -21.68 6.22
N ALA A 142 -9.49 -22.85 5.54
CA ALA A 142 -9.24 -22.92 4.10
C ALA A 142 -10.30 -22.14 3.30
N VAL A 143 -11.58 -22.23 3.68
CA VAL A 143 -12.67 -21.49 3.03
C VAL A 143 -12.51 -19.98 3.20
N VAL A 144 -12.18 -19.51 4.40
CA VAL A 144 -11.97 -18.08 4.67
C VAL A 144 -10.78 -17.54 3.87
N LEU A 145 -9.66 -18.26 3.86
CA LEU A 145 -8.47 -17.83 3.12
C LEU A 145 -8.74 -17.76 1.61
N ALA A 146 -9.40 -18.78 1.03
CA ALA A 146 -9.78 -18.80 -0.38
C ALA A 146 -10.72 -17.64 -0.75
N ARG A 147 -11.70 -17.31 0.11
CA ARG A 147 -12.58 -16.14 -0.09
C ARG A 147 -11.79 -14.83 -0.07
N SER A 148 -10.83 -14.69 0.84
CA SER A 148 -10.04 -13.47 0.98
C SER A 148 -9.10 -13.22 -0.21
N GLU A 149 -8.50 -14.28 -0.77
CA GLU A 149 -7.73 -14.24 -2.02
C GLU A 149 -8.65 -13.92 -3.21
N GLY A 150 -9.84 -14.54 -3.21
CA GLY A 150 -10.98 -14.26 -4.07
C GLY A 150 -11.34 -12.77 -4.18
N ALA A 151 -11.60 -12.16 -3.04
CA ALA A 151 -11.98 -10.75 -2.96
C ALA A 151 -10.84 -9.81 -3.38
N LYS A 152 -9.58 -10.17 -3.07
CA LYS A 152 -8.40 -9.39 -3.47
C LYS A 152 -8.23 -9.35 -4.99
N TRP A 153 -8.44 -10.46 -5.70
CA TRP A 153 -8.33 -10.46 -7.17
C TRP A 153 -9.47 -9.69 -7.83
N MET A 154 -10.70 -9.80 -7.32
CA MET A 154 -11.86 -9.03 -7.84
C MET A 154 -11.65 -7.53 -7.64
N LYS A 155 -11.19 -7.11 -6.46
CA LYS A 155 -10.91 -5.70 -6.18
C LYS A 155 -9.75 -5.15 -7.01
N ALA A 156 -8.74 -5.96 -7.32
CA ALA A 156 -7.64 -5.58 -8.21
C ALA A 156 -8.08 -5.41 -9.68
N ARG A 157 -9.12 -6.12 -10.13
CA ARG A 157 -9.69 -5.99 -11.49
C ARG A 157 -10.79 -4.92 -11.57
N GLY A 158 -11.51 -4.63 -10.49
CA GLY A 158 -12.65 -3.70 -10.46
C GLY A 158 -12.33 -2.24 -10.13
N GLY A 159 -11.06 -1.87 -9.98
CA GLY A 159 -10.65 -0.52 -9.55
C GLY A 159 -10.69 0.59 -10.61
N LYS A 160 -11.21 0.33 -11.81
CA LYS A 160 -11.38 1.35 -12.86
C LYS A 160 -12.52 0.97 -13.79
N GLY A 161 -13.76 1.12 -13.32
CA GLY A 161 -14.87 1.36 -14.24
C GLY A 161 -14.72 2.75 -14.86
N PRO A 162 -15.19 2.99 -16.09
CA PRO A 162 -15.26 4.34 -16.63
C PRO A 162 -16.16 5.17 -15.72
N HIS A 163 -15.62 6.25 -15.17
CA HIS A 163 -16.46 7.37 -14.80
C HIS A 163 -16.83 8.02 -16.13
N ASP A 164 -17.99 7.63 -16.64
CA ASP A 164 -18.73 8.47 -17.57
C ASP A 164 -19.37 9.61 -16.76
N ASP A 165 -19.45 10.76 -17.43
CA ASP A 165 -19.92 12.10 -17.02
C ASP A 165 -18.90 13.06 -16.39
#